data_AF-A0A7Y0EXJ7-F1
#
_entry.id   AF-A0A7Y0EXJ7-F1
#
_cell.length_a   1.000
_cell.length_b   1.000
_cell.length_c   1.000
_cell.angle_alpha   90.00
_cell.angle_beta   90.00
_cell.angle_gamma   90.00
#
_symmetry.space_group_name_H-M   'P 1'
#
loop_
_entity.id
_entity.type
_entity.pdbx_description
1 polymer ?
#
loop_
_entity_poly.entity_id
_entity_poly.type
_entity_poly.pdbx_seq_one_letter_code
_entity_poly.pdbx_strand_id
1 'polypeptide(L)'
;MAEDDLTINVWVGNLGRYNEGTLIGGWLRLPTDEQRIDRFLTEQVGLTLDAQQAYEIGRQGGVTYEEYGIFDHEYTGLLAALDYRPGEYEDLHALNTLAQAARIFAQDQPEALEAVRLAADMNGVHDSIGLANLLVQSEDIEYMTYDPPQGITQENTPDLDEMYGWHCVNQSAELAKLLDGPYGMYFDVAKYGRDAAINDNVTLADHGFLLDSTIPDTKRYSGAELKQIIDAYTDDEPDLDATMPTAADAMRMIERWGDTHDNVMQSDDATRITEHIMQANDTDDEHLRQQVRDLIKPVADQLDGDMPSGSATFARLVAEHAAEHANPDQMPTREPFRLESLLEPGERIMEYTLAGTATNWGAPVYQCIMPADSTDISAGLEDTLQRIIADRTGRDDAAAILAETMGARPAGELDPADGITPIDQGYALPAPITSFNPRPAKEEEPNTSKGRDTVLDGIRQRASQRADDPTVHPSTPDRTKTRNR
;
A
#
# COMPACT_ATOMS: atom_id res chain seq x y z
N MET A 1 -9.44 8.76 -10.17
CA MET A 1 -9.83 7.35 -10.45
C MET A 1 -9.23 6.43 -9.38
N ALA A 2 -9.55 5.12 -9.37
CA ALA A 2 -8.68 4.15 -8.74
C ALA A 2 -7.44 3.91 -9.63
N GLU A 3 -6.29 3.56 -9.05
CA GLU A 3 -5.07 3.26 -9.83
C GLU A 3 -5.28 2.11 -10.82
N ASP A 4 -6.12 1.13 -10.44
CA ASP A 4 -6.49 0.00 -11.30
C ASP A 4 -7.21 0.44 -12.59
N ASP A 5 -7.97 1.54 -12.57
CA ASP A 5 -8.71 2.05 -13.73
C ASP A 5 -7.78 2.54 -14.86
N LEU A 6 -6.52 2.82 -14.56
CA LEU A 6 -5.51 3.34 -15.50
C LEU A 6 -4.55 2.26 -16.01
N THR A 7 -4.83 0.99 -15.71
CA THR A 7 -4.00 -0.14 -16.14
C THR A 7 -4.50 -0.80 -17.42
N ILE A 8 -3.57 -1.47 -18.11
CA ILE A 8 -3.81 -2.27 -19.31
C ILE A 8 -3.33 -3.70 -19.02
N ASN A 9 -4.21 -4.70 -19.20
CA ASN A 9 -3.85 -6.12 -19.07
C ASN A 9 -3.92 -6.79 -20.45
N VAL A 10 -2.79 -7.34 -20.91
CA VAL A 10 -2.66 -8.02 -22.21
C VAL A 10 -2.07 -9.41 -22.07
N TRP A 11 -2.53 -10.36 -22.87
CA TRP A 11 -1.93 -11.68 -22.99
C TRP A 11 -1.00 -11.73 -24.20
N VAL A 12 0.28 -11.95 -23.93
CA VAL A 12 1.37 -11.92 -24.91
C VAL A 12 1.86 -13.33 -25.16
N GLY A 13 1.93 -13.73 -26.42
CA GLY A 13 2.38 -15.06 -26.86
C GLY A 13 3.54 -15.02 -27.83
N ASN A 14 4.38 -16.05 -27.79
CA ASN A 14 5.55 -16.23 -28.67
C ASN A 14 5.12 -16.88 -29.98
N LEU A 15 5.23 -16.17 -31.12
CA LEU A 15 4.68 -16.63 -32.40
C LEU A 15 5.24 -17.99 -32.86
N GLY A 16 6.50 -18.28 -32.50
CA GLY A 16 7.19 -19.51 -32.91
C GLY A 16 7.16 -20.65 -31.89
N ARG A 17 6.80 -20.41 -30.63
CA ARG A 17 7.07 -21.35 -29.51
C ARG A 17 5.79 -21.93 -28.89
N TYR A 18 5.68 -23.25 -28.98
CA TYR A 18 4.52 -24.01 -28.50
C TYR A 18 4.94 -25.08 -27.49
N ASN A 19 4.12 -25.31 -26.47
CA ASN A 19 4.20 -26.45 -25.55
C ASN A 19 2.92 -27.30 -25.66
N GLU A 20 3.06 -28.58 -25.99
CA GLU A 20 1.95 -29.53 -26.21
C GLU A 20 0.86 -29.06 -27.23
N GLY A 21 1.17 -28.08 -28.08
CA GLY A 21 0.24 -27.47 -29.03
C GLY A 21 -0.40 -26.17 -28.55
N THR A 22 -0.18 -25.78 -27.30
CA THR A 22 -0.55 -24.47 -26.74
C THR A 22 0.59 -23.48 -26.96
N LEU A 23 0.29 -22.24 -27.34
CA LEU A 23 1.27 -21.17 -27.49
C LEU A 23 1.90 -20.81 -26.12
N ILE A 24 3.21 -20.60 -26.06
CA ILE A 24 3.86 -20.13 -24.82
C ILE A 24 3.68 -18.61 -24.70
N GLY A 25 3.19 -18.16 -23.55
CA GLY A 25 2.84 -16.77 -23.29
C GLY A 25 2.36 -16.55 -21.86
N GLY A 26 2.00 -15.31 -21.54
CA GLY A 26 1.55 -14.91 -20.21
C GLY A 26 0.76 -13.60 -20.22
N TRP A 27 0.12 -13.28 -19.09
CA TRP A 27 -0.50 -11.98 -18.87
C TRP A 27 0.55 -10.97 -18.39
N LEU A 28 0.56 -9.79 -18.99
CA LEU A 28 1.35 -8.64 -18.56
C LEU A 28 0.40 -7.49 -18.20
N ARG A 29 0.63 -6.91 -17.02
CA ARG A 29 -0.04 -5.70 -16.54
C ARG A 29 0.85 -4.50 -16.77
N LEU A 30 0.30 -3.47 -17.40
CA LEU A 30 0.92 -2.18 -17.68
C LEU A 30 0.16 -1.07 -16.93
N PRO A 31 0.81 0.03 -16.52
CA PRO A 31 2.22 0.33 -16.78
C PRO A 31 3.17 -0.45 -15.87
N THR A 32 4.40 -0.65 -16.33
CA THR A 32 5.45 -1.34 -15.58
C THR A 32 6.84 -0.87 -16.02
N ASP A 33 7.90 -1.29 -15.32
CA ASP A 33 9.27 -0.99 -15.72
C ASP A 33 9.67 -1.70 -17.03
N GLU A 34 10.48 -1.05 -17.83
CA GLU A 34 10.89 -1.53 -19.16
C GLU A 34 11.76 -2.80 -19.07
N GLN A 35 12.63 -2.89 -18.04
CA GLN A 35 13.43 -4.10 -17.80
C GLN A 35 12.53 -5.27 -17.34
N ARG A 36 11.38 -4.97 -16.72
CA ARG A 36 10.36 -5.97 -16.41
C ARG A 36 9.60 -6.44 -17.67
N ILE A 37 9.40 -5.59 -18.68
CA ILE A 37 8.90 -6.02 -20.00
C ILE A 37 9.93 -6.95 -20.67
N ASP A 38 11.20 -6.54 -20.74
CA ASP A 38 12.28 -7.37 -21.30
C ASP A 38 12.41 -8.73 -20.59
N ARG A 39 12.33 -8.74 -19.25
CA ARG A 39 12.38 -9.96 -18.43
C ARG A 39 11.16 -10.85 -18.68
N PHE A 40 9.97 -10.28 -18.76
CA PHE A 40 8.75 -11.02 -19.10
C PHE A 40 8.85 -11.65 -20.51
N LEU A 41 9.32 -10.89 -21.49
CA LEU A 41 9.51 -11.35 -22.87
C LEU A 41 10.57 -12.47 -22.97
N THR A 42 11.65 -12.40 -22.20
CA THR A 42 12.74 -13.41 -22.23
C THR A 42 12.47 -14.63 -21.36
N GLU A 43 11.93 -14.47 -20.15
CA GLU A 43 11.76 -15.56 -19.17
C GLU A 43 10.41 -16.29 -19.33
N GLN A 44 9.30 -15.56 -19.54
CA GLN A 44 7.96 -16.15 -19.64
C GLN A 44 7.55 -16.44 -21.08
N VAL A 45 7.61 -15.43 -21.96
CA VAL A 45 7.30 -15.59 -23.39
C VAL A 45 8.43 -16.35 -24.10
N GLY A 46 9.66 -16.26 -23.60
CA GLY A 46 10.76 -17.11 -24.05
C GLY A 46 11.42 -16.66 -25.36
N LEU A 47 11.46 -15.33 -25.59
CA LEU A 47 12.17 -14.70 -26.71
C LEU A 47 13.69 -14.59 -26.47
N THR A 48 14.41 -14.32 -27.54
CA THR A 48 15.83 -13.92 -27.55
C THR A 48 15.93 -12.50 -28.10
N LEU A 49 15.97 -11.51 -27.21
CA LEU A 49 16.00 -10.09 -27.58
C LEU A 49 17.38 -9.63 -28.08
N ASP A 50 18.46 -10.20 -27.55
CA ASP A 50 19.82 -9.85 -27.99
C ASP A 50 20.17 -10.52 -29.33
N ALA A 51 20.36 -9.69 -30.37
CA ALA A 51 20.65 -10.15 -31.72
C ALA A 51 21.97 -10.92 -31.86
N GLN A 52 22.95 -10.67 -30.99
CA GLN A 52 24.23 -11.39 -31.02
C GLN A 52 24.11 -12.76 -30.34
N GLN A 53 23.36 -12.87 -29.24
CA GLN A 53 22.97 -14.13 -28.62
C GLN A 53 22.13 -14.98 -29.58
N ALA A 54 21.15 -14.38 -30.26
CA ALA A 54 20.35 -15.04 -31.30
C ALA A 54 21.26 -15.60 -32.41
N TYR A 55 22.18 -14.79 -32.93
CA TYR A 55 23.17 -15.24 -33.92
C TYR A 55 24.05 -16.39 -33.40
N GLU A 56 24.50 -16.36 -32.14
CA GLU A 56 25.32 -17.42 -31.56
C GLU A 56 24.56 -18.74 -31.33
N ILE A 57 23.28 -18.67 -30.95
CA ILE A 57 22.36 -19.82 -30.83
C ILE A 57 22.12 -20.43 -32.23
N GLY A 58 21.76 -19.59 -33.21
CA GLY A 58 21.53 -20.03 -34.59
C GLY A 58 22.78 -20.66 -35.21
N ARG A 59 23.97 -20.11 -34.96
CA ARG A 59 25.26 -20.68 -35.40
C ARG A 59 25.56 -22.05 -34.79
N GLN A 60 24.99 -22.37 -33.63
CA GLN A 60 25.09 -23.67 -32.97
C GLN A 60 23.97 -24.64 -33.38
N GLY A 61 23.03 -24.21 -34.23
CA GLY A 61 21.88 -25.01 -34.67
C GLY A 61 20.73 -25.05 -33.66
N GLY A 62 20.71 -24.12 -32.69
CA GLY A 62 19.55 -23.90 -31.81
C GLY A 62 18.45 -23.12 -32.52
N VAL A 63 17.27 -23.07 -31.91
CA VAL A 63 16.12 -22.29 -32.39
C VAL A 63 16.10 -20.95 -31.65
N THR A 64 15.99 -19.84 -32.37
CA THR A 64 15.73 -18.50 -31.82
C THR A 64 14.26 -18.15 -32.00
N TYR A 65 13.74 -17.33 -31.09
CA TYR A 65 12.40 -16.77 -31.15
C TYR A 65 12.51 -15.27 -30.94
N GLU A 66 12.18 -14.49 -31.95
CA GLU A 66 12.41 -13.03 -31.97
C GLU A 66 11.09 -12.23 -32.00
N GLU A 67 9.95 -12.90 -32.23
CA GLU A 67 8.64 -12.27 -32.45
C GLU A 67 7.61 -12.73 -31.40
N TYR A 68 6.91 -11.76 -30.80
CA TYR A 68 5.70 -11.97 -30.01
C TYR A 68 4.47 -11.42 -30.76
N GLY A 69 3.28 -11.75 -30.25
CA GLY A 69 2.04 -11.06 -30.58
C GLY A 69 1.12 -10.96 -29.36
N ILE A 70 0.21 -9.99 -29.37
CA ILE A 70 -0.86 -9.85 -28.37
C ILE A 70 -2.09 -10.62 -28.86
N PHE A 71 -2.51 -11.65 -28.13
CA PHE A 71 -3.63 -12.51 -28.55
C PHE A 71 -4.91 -12.31 -27.75
N ASP A 72 -4.82 -11.69 -26.56
CA ASP A 72 -5.99 -11.37 -25.73
C ASP A 72 -5.73 -10.08 -24.93
N HIS A 73 -6.78 -9.41 -24.49
CA HIS A 73 -6.71 -8.24 -23.63
C HIS A 73 -7.98 -8.09 -22.79
N GLU A 74 -7.83 -7.61 -21.56
CA GLU A 74 -8.99 -7.24 -20.75
C GLU A 74 -9.48 -5.86 -21.21
N TYR A 75 -10.64 -5.82 -21.87
CA TYR A 75 -11.29 -4.57 -22.27
C TYR A 75 -11.97 -3.90 -21.07
N THR A 76 -11.12 -3.41 -20.16
CA THR A 76 -11.43 -2.76 -18.87
C THR A 76 -10.40 -1.65 -18.61
N GLY A 77 -10.60 -0.84 -17.57
CA GLY A 77 -9.67 0.23 -17.21
C GLY A 77 -9.39 1.17 -18.38
N LEU A 78 -8.12 1.43 -18.66
CA LEU A 78 -7.69 2.42 -19.64
C LEU A 78 -8.12 2.08 -21.07
N LEU A 79 -8.12 0.79 -21.44
CA LEU A 79 -8.57 0.34 -22.75
C LEU A 79 -10.06 0.63 -22.96
N ALA A 80 -10.88 0.43 -21.93
CA ALA A 80 -12.31 0.72 -22.00
C ALA A 80 -12.61 2.22 -21.97
N ALA A 81 -11.85 3.00 -21.19
CA ALA A 81 -12.00 4.45 -21.10
C ALA A 81 -11.71 5.16 -22.43
N LEU A 82 -10.69 4.69 -23.18
CA LEU A 82 -10.28 5.25 -24.48
C LEU A 82 -10.93 4.56 -25.71
N ASP A 83 -11.84 3.58 -25.52
CA ASP A 83 -12.29 2.59 -26.53
C ASP A 83 -11.14 2.05 -27.42
N TYR A 84 -9.99 1.82 -26.79
CA TYR A 84 -8.80 1.36 -27.48
C TYR A 84 -8.68 -0.17 -27.41
N ARG A 85 -8.32 -0.78 -28.55
CA ARG A 85 -8.18 -2.23 -28.70
C ARG A 85 -6.83 -2.53 -29.36
N PRO A 86 -5.82 -2.99 -28.61
CA PRO A 86 -4.52 -3.30 -29.17
C PRO A 86 -4.61 -4.41 -30.23
N GLY A 87 -3.86 -4.25 -31.32
CA GLY A 87 -3.73 -5.27 -32.37
C GLY A 87 -2.71 -6.36 -32.02
N GLU A 88 -2.67 -7.42 -32.81
CA GLU A 88 -1.72 -8.53 -32.65
C GLU A 88 -0.25 -8.07 -32.66
N TYR A 89 0.05 -7.02 -33.44
CA TYR A 89 1.40 -6.47 -33.64
C TYR A 89 1.61 -5.12 -32.92
N GLU A 90 0.81 -4.83 -31.90
CA GLU A 90 1.00 -3.63 -31.07
C GLU A 90 2.29 -3.74 -30.25
N ASP A 91 3.06 -2.65 -30.16
CA ASP A 91 4.29 -2.61 -29.38
C ASP A 91 3.96 -2.47 -27.88
N LEU A 92 4.44 -3.42 -27.07
CA LEU A 92 4.29 -3.40 -25.61
C LEU A 92 4.91 -2.17 -24.97
N HIS A 93 6.01 -1.63 -25.51
CA HIS A 93 6.63 -0.42 -24.99
C HIS A 93 5.78 0.83 -25.30
N ALA A 94 5.09 0.85 -26.44
CA ALA A 94 4.15 1.90 -26.80
C ALA A 94 2.86 1.83 -25.94
N LEU A 95 2.35 0.63 -25.65
CA LEU A 95 1.27 0.42 -24.67
C LEU A 95 1.69 0.81 -23.25
N ASN A 96 2.94 0.54 -22.87
CA ASN A 96 3.49 0.94 -21.57
C ASN A 96 3.55 2.47 -21.47
N THR A 97 4.05 3.14 -22.52
CA THR A 97 4.08 4.60 -22.66
C THR A 97 2.68 5.20 -22.54
N LEU A 98 1.67 4.61 -23.20
CA LEU A 98 0.27 5.01 -23.09
C LEU A 98 -0.26 4.92 -21.65
N ALA A 99 -0.01 3.79 -20.97
CA ALA A 99 -0.47 3.58 -19.60
C ALA A 99 0.25 4.49 -18.58
N GLN A 100 1.54 4.76 -18.77
CA GLN A 100 2.30 5.73 -17.97
C GLN A 100 1.79 7.16 -18.17
N ALA A 101 1.56 7.57 -19.43
CA ALA A 101 0.97 8.88 -19.73
C ALA A 101 -0.42 9.06 -19.08
N ALA A 102 -1.27 8.03 -19.12
CA ALA A 102 -2.60 8.10 -18.51
C ALA A 102 -2.53 8.26 -16.99
N ARG A 103 -1.58 7.60 -16.31
CA ARG A 103 -1.33 7.82 -14.88
C ARG A 103 -0.91 9.25 -14.58
N ILE A 104 0.10 9.76 -15.27
CA ILE A 104 0.67 11.09 -14.97
C ILE A 104 -0.33 12.21 -15.29
N PHE A 105 -1.01 12.14 -16.45
CA PHE A 105 -1.77 13.26 -16.99
C PHE A 105 -3.30 13.16 -16.84
N ALA A 106 -3.84 12.03 -16.35
CA ALA A 106 -5.29 11.84 -16.19
C ALA A 106 -5.75 11.26 -14.84
N GLN A 107 -4.86 10.83 -13.94
CA GLN A 107 -5.26 10.18 -12.67
C GLN A 107 -6.19 11.04 -11.80
N ASP A 108 -5.88 12.33 -11.70
CA ASP A 108 -6.63 13.32 -10.92
C ASP A 108 -7.67 14.10 -11.76
N GLN A 109 -7.71 13.85 -13.08
CA GLN A 109 -8.60 14.52 -14.06
C GLN A 109 -9.36 13.46 -14.88
N PRO A 110 -10.40 12.80 -14.31
CA PRO A 110 -11.13 11.74 -15.01
C PRO A 110 -11.78 12.20 -16.33
N GLU A 111 -12.16 13.47 -16.43
CA GLU A 111 -12.64 14.11 -17.66
C GLU A 111 -11.61 14.11 -18.81
N ALA A 112 -10.30 14.07 -18.50
CA ALA A 112 -9.25 14.07 -19.51
C ALA A 112 -9.28 12.81 -20.39
N LEU A 113 -9.70 11.66 -19.87
CA LEU A 113 -9.82 10.43 -20.68
C LEU A 113 -10.96 10.53 -21.70
N GLU A 114 -12.09 11.13 -21.32
CA GLU A 114 -13.21 11.35 -22.26
C GLU A 114 -12.85 12.41 -23.30
N ALA A 115 -12.17 13.48 -22.89
CA ALA A 115 -11.64 14.52 -23.78
C ALA A 115 -10.64 13.94 -24.81
N VAL A 116 -9.69 13.10 -24.36
CA VAL A 116 -8.72 12.41 -25.23
C VAL A 116 -9.42 11.44 -26.17
N ARG A 117 -10.40 10.66 -25.71
CA ARG A 117 -11.20 9.74 -26.56
C ARG A 117 -11.88 10.52 -27.70
N LEU A 118 -12.59 11.60 -27.38
CA LEU A 118 -13.22 12.45 -28.40
C LEU A 118 -12.21 13.04 -29.38
N ALA A 119 -11.11 13.61 -28.87
CA ALA A 119 -10.05 14.19 -29.69
C ALA A 119 -9.41 13.16 -30.65
N ALA A 120 -9.25 11.92 -30.17
CA ALA A 120 -8.74 10.80 -30.94
C ALA A 120 -9.69 10.38 -32.06
N ASP A 121 -10.98 10.15 -31.75
CA ASP A 121 -12.02 9.78 -32.72
C ASP A 121 -12.14 10.81 -33.85
N MET A 122 -12.16 12.10 -33.49
CA MET A 122 -12.26 13.20 -34.44
C MET A 122 -11.07 13.30 -35.41
N ASN A 123 -9.88 12.86 -34.99
CA ASN A 123 -8.66 12.92 -35.78
C ASN A 123 -8.25 11.56 -36.38
N GLY A 124 -9.04 10.50 -36.16
CA GLY A 124 -8.74 9.15 -36.61
C GLY A 124 -7.47 8.56 -35.97
N VAL A 125 -7.24 8.87 -34.70
CA VAL A 125 -6.13 8.34 -33.90
C VAL A 125 -6.54 6.99 -33.33
N HIS A 126 -5.85 5.93 -33.75
CA HIS A 126 -6.17 4.54 -33.41
C HIS A 126 -4.91 3.74 -33.06
N ASP A 127 -3.90 4.42 -32.50
CA ASP A 127 -2.61 3.86 -32.10
C ASP A 127 -2.17 4.41 -30.74
N SER A 128 -1.43 3.60 -29.99
CA SER A 128 -1.03 3.88 -28.61
C SER A 128 -0.17 5.15 -28.46
N ILE A 129 0.69 5.44 -29.44
CA ILE A 129 1.55 6.64 -29.46
C ILE A 129 0.75 7.92 -29.72
N GLY A 130 -0.24 7.88 -30.61
CA GLY A 130 -1.14 9.00 -30.84
C GLY A 130 -2.04 9.31 -29.64
N LEU A 131 -2.53 8.27 -28.94
CA LEU A 131 -3.28 8.43 -27.70
C LEU A 131 -2.40 9.01 -26.58
N ALA A 132 -1.15 8.54 -26.45
CA ALA A 132 -0.18 9.09 -25.50
C ALA A 132 0.19 10.56 -25.81
N ASN A 133 0.28 10.94 -27.11
CA ASN A 133 0.45 12.34 -27.53
C ASN A 133 -0.70 13.25 -27.05
N LEU A 134 -1.93 12.76 -27.10
CA LEU A 134 -3.10 13.51 -26.63
C LEU A 134 -3.14 13.61 -25.09
N LEU A 135 -2.76 12.54 -24.37
CA LEU A 135 -2.67 12.56 -22.90
C LEU A 135 -1.61 13.54 -22.37
N VAL A 136 -0.41 13.54 -22.95
CA VAL A 136 0.67 14.49 -22.59
C VAL A 136 0.28 15.96 -22.88
N GLN A 137 -0.69 16.17 -23.77
CA GLN A 137 -1.21 17.49 -24.13
C GLN A 137 -2.65 17.70 -23.60
N SER A 138 -3.08 16.94 -22.58
CA SER A 138 -4.47 16.99 -22.09
C SER A 138 -4.90 18.37 -21.60
N GLU A 139 -4.00 19.15 -21.01
CA GLU A 139 -4.25 20.54 -20.59
C GLU A 139 -4.51 21.51 -21.77
N ASP A 140 -4.03 21.20 -22.98
CA ASP A 140 -4.32 21.98 -24.20
C ASP A 140 -5.72 21.62 -24.79
N ILE A 141 -6.36 20.54 -24.31
CA ILE A 141 -7.67 20.07 -24.78
C ILE A 141 -8.79 20.79 -23.99
N GLU A 142 -9.38 21.85 -24.54
CA GLU A 142 -10.52 22.53 -23.93
C GLU A 142 -11.79 21.65 -23.94
N TYR A 143 -11.94 20.86 -22.87
CA TYR A 143 -13.14 20.09 -22.53
C TYR A 143 -13.90 20.78 -21.40
N MET A 144 -15.22 20.93 -21.56
CA MET A 144 -16.09 21.52 -20.54
C MET A 144 -17.17 20.55 -20.11
N THR A 145 -17.36 20.41 -18.79
CA THR A 145 -18.48 19.66 -18.23
C THR A 145 -19.80 20.40 -18.45
N TYR A 146 -20.91 19.66 -18.56
CA TYR A 146 -22.23 20.30 -18.70
C TYR A 146 -22.62 21.03 -17.40
N ASP A 147 -23.08 22.27 -17.56
CA ASP A 147 -23.63 23.11 -16.48
C ASP A 147 -25.07 23.55 -16.84
N PRO A 148 -26.08 22.66 -16.72
CA PRO A 148 -27.48 22.97 -17.02
C PRO A 148 -28.23 23.54 -15.79
N PRO A 149 -29.44 24.10 -15.97
CA PRO A 149 -30.23 24.65 -14.87
C PRO A 149 -30.65 23.59 -13.83
N GLN A 150 -30.87 24.03 -12.60
CA GLN A 150 -31.22 23.14 -11.48
C GLN A 150 -32.43 22.25 -11.80
N GLY A 151 -32.23 20.93 -11.72
CA GLY A 151 -33.26 19.92 -11.96
C GLY A 151 -33.13 19.20 -13.30
N ILE A 152 -32.31 19.72 -14.22
CA ILE A 152 -31.84 18.97 -15.39
C ILE A 152 -30.63 18.12 -14.96
N THR A 153 -30.64 16.83 -15.31
CA THR A 153 -29.54 15.89 -15.04
C THR A 153 -29.37 14.93 -16.21
N GLN A 154 -28.18 14.36 -16.38
CA GLN A 154 -27.90 13.36 -17.43
C GLN A 154 -28.85 12.16 -17.36
N GLU A 155 -29.29 11.77 -16.16
CA GLU A 155 -30.29 10.70 -15.95
C GLU A 155 -31.67 11.03 -16.52
N ASN A 156 -32.08 12.31 -16.49
CA ASN A 156 -33.41 12.74 -16.94
C ASN A 156 -33.40 13.41 -18.32
N THR A 157 -32.23 13.79 -18.82
CA THR A 157 -31.96 14.35 -20.15
C THR A 157 -30.78 13.59 -20.76
N PRO A 158 -31.00 12.35 -21.27
CA PRO A 158 -29.96 11.51 -21.86
C PRO A 158 -29.66 11.85 -23.33
N ASP A 159 -30.39 12.80 -23.92
CA ASP A 159 -30.13 13.30 -25.26
C ASP A 159 -29.07 14.40 -25.19
N LEU A 160 -27.92 14.20 -25.83
CA LEU A 160 -26.77 15.11 -25.71
C LEU A 160 -27.06 16.49 -26.32
N ASP A 161 -27.78 16.53 -27.44
CA ASP A 161 -28.22 17.79 -28.06
C ASP A 161 -29.11 18.57 -27.07
N GLU A 162 -30.03 17.91 -26.36
CA GLU A 162 -30.84 18.54 -25.31
C GLU A 162 -30.02 18.98 -24.09
N MET A 163 -29.08 18.16 -23.62
CA MET A 163 -28.19 18.50 -22.50
C MET A 163 -27.35 19.74 -22.80
N TYR A 164 -26.73 19.79 -23.97
CA TYR A 164 -25.98 20.97 -24.42
C TYR A 164 -26.89 22.19 -24.57
N GLY A 165 -28.09 22.01 -25.12
CA GLY A 165 -29.11 23.06 -25.18
C GLY A 165 -29.45 23.65 -23.80
N TRP A 166 -29.58 22.81 -22.77
CA TRP A 166 -29.77 23.27 -21.39
C TRP A 166 -28.53 23.97 -20.82
N HIS A 167 -27.32 23.50 -21.10
CA HIS A 167 -26.10 24.22 -20.73
C HIS A 167 -26.09 25.65 -21.33
N CYS A 168 -26.37 25.81 -22.63
CA CYS A 168 -26.48 27.12 -23.28
C CYS A 168 -27.57 28.01 -22.65
N VAL A 169 -28.67 27.43 -22.16
CA VAL A 169 -29.72 28.15 -21.42
C VAL A 169 -29.20 28.70 -20.10
N ASN A 170 -28.41 27.94 -19.35
CA ASN A 170 -27.82 28.40 -18.09
C ASN A 170 -26.85 29.57 -18.31
N GLN A 171 -26.07 29.52 -19.40
CA GLN A 171 -25.16 30.59 -19.80
C GLN A 171 -25.87 31.85 -20.36
N SER A 172 -27.17 31.77 -20.68
CA SER A 172 -27.91 32.84 -21.37
C SER A 172 -29.16 33.31 -20.61
N ALA A 173 -29.02 34.45 -19.92
CA ALA A 173 -30.13 35.11 -19.23
C ALA A 173 -31.26 35.64 -20.16
N GLU A 174 -31.14 35.52 -21.48
CA GLU A 174 -32.24 35.76 -22.43
C GLU A 174 -32.99 34.45 -22.73
N LEU A 175 -32.28 33.36 -23.01
CA LEU A 175 -32.89 32.04 -23.23
C LEU A 175 -33.60 31.51 -21.98
N ALA A 176 -32.99 31.69 -20.79
CA ALA A 176 -33.64 31.36 -19.52
C ALA A 176 -34.99 32.08 -19.36
N LYS A 177 -35.05 33.40 -19.66
CA LYS A 177 -36.30 34.18 -19.60
C LYS A 177 -37.33 33.78 -20.67
N LEU A 178 -36.89 33.28 -21.82
CA LEU A 178 -37.77 32.76 -22.85
C LEU A 178 -38.46 31.46 -22.37
N LEU A 179 -37.69 30.59 -21.71
CA LEU A 179 -38.14 29.30 -21.18
C LEU A 179 -38.99 29.42 -19.91
N ASP A 180 -38.68 30.36 -19.02
CA ASP A 180 -39.56 30.78 -17.91
C ASP A 180 -40.86 31.45 -18.40
N GLY A 181 -40.89 31.88 -19.67
CA GLY A 181 -41.99 32.58 -20.29
C GLY A 181 -43.18 31.68 -20.67
N PRO A 182 -44.35 32.26 -21.01
CA PRO A 182 -45.56 31.51 -21.36
C PRO A 182 -45.43 30.66 -22.64
N TYR A 183 -44.32 30.80 -23.38
CA TYR A 183 -44.03 30.04 -24.59
C TYR A 183 -42.92 28.99 -24.41
N GLY A 184 -42.25 28.94 -23.26
CA GLY A 184 -41.11 28.05 -23.02
C GLY A 184 -41.42 26.56 -23.25
N MET A 185 -42.62 26.11 -22.85
CA MET A 185 -43.10 24.74 -23.08
C MET A 185 -43.25 24.32 -24.56
N TYR A 186 -43.09 25.26 -25.50
CA TYR A 186 -43.11 25.01 -26.95
C TYR A 186 -41.74 25.17 -27.60
N PHE A 187 -40.69 25.48 -26.82
CA PHE A 187 -39.33 25.60 -27.31
C PHE A 187 -38.67 24.21 -27.33
N ASP A 188 -38.07 23.87 -28.47
CA ASP A 188 -37.43 22.57 -28.70
C ASP A 188 -35.94 22.70 -28.33
N VAL A 189 -35.63 22.45 -27.05
CA VAL A 189 -34.28 22.63 -26.48
C VAL A 189 -33.27 21.70 -27.17
N ALA A 190 -33.65 20.45 -27.46
CA ALA A 190 -32.84 19.51 -28.23
C ALA A 190 -32.42 20.07 -29.59
N LYS A 191 -33.37 20.56 -30.41
CA LYS A 191 -32.99 21.17 -31.69
C LYS A 191 -32.18 22.44 -31.55
N TYR A 192 -32.43 23.24 -30.51
CA TYR A 192 -31.61 24.41 -30.25
C TYR A 192 -30.17 24.02 -29.90
N GLY A 193 -29.97 23.07 -28.99
CA GLY A 193 -28.64 22.61 -28.57
C GLY A 193 -27.86 21.97 -29.70
N ARG A 194 -28.48 21.12 -30.53
CA ARG A 194 -27.85 20.60 -31.75
C ARG A 194 -27.35 21.72 -32.67
N ASP A 195 -28.20 22.69 -32.95
CA ASP A 195 -27.86 23.80 -33.85
C ASP A 195 -26.83 24.74 -33.18
N ALA A 196 -26.84 24.88 -31.86
CA ALA A 196 -25.82 25.59 -31.09
C ALA A 196 -24.46 24.88 -31.16
N ALA A 197 -24.40 23.57 -30.89
CA ALA A 197 -23.17 22.78 -30.93
C ALA A 197 -22.45 22.88 -32.29
N ILE A 198 -23.21 22.86 -33.38
CA ILE A 198 -22.68 23.05 -34.75
C ILE A 198 -22.14 24.48 -34.97
N ASN A 199 -22.78 25.51 -34.38
CA ASN A 199 -22.34 26.90 -34.53
C ASN A 199 -21.14 27.25 -33.64
N ASP A 200 -21.13 26.72 -32.42
CA ASP A 200 -20.07 26.88 -31.43
C ASP A 200 -18.89 25.93 -31.69
N ASN A 201 -19.05 25.00 -32.65
CA ASN A 201 -18.03 24.10 -33.18
C ASN A 201 -17.44 23.19 -32.09
N VAL A 202 -18.35 22.50 -31.41
CA VAL A 202 -18.08 21.56 -30.32
C VAL A 202 -18.59 20.15 -30.61
N THR A 203 -17.91 19.16 -30.04
CA THR A 203 -18.30 17.75 -30.10
C THR A 203 -18.79 17.29 -28.72
N LEU A 204 -20.01 16.76 -28.69
CA LEU A 204 -20.71 16.39 -27.45
C LEU A 204 -20.30 14.99 -26.97
N ALA A 205 -20.11 14.85 -25.66
CA ALA A 205 -19.82 13.61 -24.95
C ALA A 205 -20.84 13.35 -23.84
N ASP A 206 -20.64 12.30 -23.03
CA ASP A 206 -21.60 11.92 -21.98
C ASP A 206 -21.60 12.94 -20.82
N HIS A 207 -20.43 13.36 -20.33
CA HIS A 207 -20.31 14.24 -19.15
C HIS A 207 -20.01 15.71 -19.48
N GLY A 208 -19.76 16.01 -20.75
CA GLY A 208 -19.33 17.32 -21.21
C GLY A 208 -19.20 17.39 -22.73
N PHE A 209 -18.42 18.37 -23.21
CA PHE A 209 -18.20 18.61 -24.62
C PHE A 209 -16.81 19.19 -24.87
N LEU A 210 -16.25 18.86 -26.04
CA LEU A 210 -14.93 19.26 -26.51
C LEU A 210 -15.06 20.44 -27.49
N LEU A 211 -14.17 21.44 -27.40
CA LEU A 211 -14.03 22.45 -28.46
C LEU A 211 -13.14 21.90 -29.58
N ASP A 212 -13.72 21.64 -30.76
CA ASP A 212 -13.01 20.97 -31.86
C ASP A 212 -11.73 21.72 -32.31
N SER A 213 -11.70 23.05 -32.13
CA SER A 213 -10.59 23.91 -32.55
C SER A 213 -9.36 23.86 -31.64
N THR A 214 -9.44 23.23 -30.47
CA THR A 214 -8.35 23.16 -29.47
C THR A 214 -7.63 21.83 -29.46
N ILE A 215 -8.03 20.87 -30.32
CA ILE A 215 -7.38 19.56 -30.35
C ILE A 215 -5.90 19.73 -30.76
N PRO A 216 -4.93 19.31 -29.91
CA PRO A 216 -3.51 19.52 -30.17
C PRO A 216 -2.98 18.56 -31.24
N ASP A 217 -1.73 18.76 -31.65
CA ASP A 217 -1.08 17.91 -32.65
C ASP A 217 -0.88 16.48 -32.11
N THR A 218 -1.65 15.54 -32.68
CA THR A 218 -1.68 14.11 -32.34
C THR A 218 -0.35 13.39 -32.62
N LYS A 219 0.61 14.04 -33.28
CA LYS A 219 1.92 13.49 -33.67
C LYS A 219 3.09 14.40 -33.32
N ARG A 220 2.90 15.30 -32.36
CA ARG A 220 3.90 16.27 -31.91
C ARG A 220 5.18 15.63 -31.41
N TYR A 221 5.05 14.53 -30.68
CA TYR A 221 6.13 13.80 -30.03
C TYR A 221 6.24 12.39 -30.60
N SER A 222 7.46 11.95 -30.91
CA SER A 222 7.75 10.54 -31.15
C SER A 222 7.65 9.73 -29.85
N GLY A 223 7.52 8.40 -29.94
CA GLY A 223 7.48 7.54 -28.74
C GLY A 223 8.70 7.70 -27.82
N ALA A 224 9.88 8.00 -28.38
CA ALA A 224 11.08 8.28 -27.59
C ALA A 224 11.04 9.65 -26.88
N GLU A 225 10.37 10.65 -27.45
CA GLU A 225 10.18 11.95 -26.82
C GLU A 225 9.07 11.90 -25.77
N LEU A 226 7.97 11.17 -26.02
CA LEU A 226 6.94 10.89 -25.03
C LEU A 226 7.53 10.22 -23.79
N LYS A 227 8.36 9.20 -23.98
CA LYS A 227 9.05 8.53 -22.89
C LYS A 227 9.96 9.50 -22.11
N GLN A 228 10.75 10.35 -22.78
CA GLN A 228 11.56 11.36 -22.10
C GLN A 228 10.72 12.37 -21.29
N ILE A 229 9.51 12.70 -21.75
CA ILE A 229 8.58 13.56 -20.99
C ILE A 229 8.08 12.81 -19.76
N ILE A 230 7.59 11.58 -19.92
CA ILE A 230 7.12 10.71 -18.84
C ILE A 230 8.21 10.48 -17.78
N ASP A 231 9.42 10.13 -18.22
CA ASP A 231 10.60 9.93 -17.37
C ASP A 231 10.92 11.22 -16.59
N ALA A 232 10.79 12.42 -17.19
CA ALA A 232 11.04 13.69 -16.49
C ALA A 232 9.99 14.01 -15.40
N TYR A 233 8.71 13.70 -15.63
CA TYR A 233 7.66 13.80 -14.59
C TYR A 233 7.80 12.72 -13.52
N THR A 234 8.53 11.64 -13.81
CA THR A 234 8.89 10.59 -12.88
C THR A 234 10.08 11.03 -12.02
N ASP A 235 11.12 11.63 -12.61
CA ASP A 235 12.33 12.11 -11.93
C ASP A 235 12.15 13.35 -11.01
N ASP A 236 11.13 14.20 -11.26
CA ASP A 236 10.88 15.42 -10.46
C ASP A 236 10.07 15.16 -9.15
N GLU A 237 9.52 13.97 -8.97
CA GLU A 237 9.09 13.44 -7.65
C GLU A 237 10.30 12.74 -6.99
N PRO A 238 10.71 13.10 -5.76
CA PRO A 238 11.85 12.48 -5.10
C PRO A 238 11.54 11.10 -4.50
N ASP A 239 10.90 10.18 -5.25
CA ASP A 239 10.83 8.74 -4.92
C ASP A 239 10.36 7.80 -6.08
N LEU A 240 10.82 8.01 -7.32
CA LEU A 240 10.47 7.12 -8.47
C LEU A 240 11.67 6.46 -9.19
N ASP A 241 12.77 6.18 -8.47
CA ASP A 241 13.84 5.30 -8.98
C ASP A 241 13.47 3.81 -8.82
N ALA A 242 12.99 3.23 -9.93
CA ALA A 242 12.83 1.81 -10.23
C ALA A 242 11.84 0.97 -9.36
N THR A 243 11.02 0.17 -10.05
CA THR A 243 10.26 -0.95 -9.43
C THR A 243 11.16 -2.15 -9.12
N MET A 244 12.26 -1.92 -8.42
CA MET A 244 12.73 -2.87 -7.41
C MET A 244 11.79 -2.70 -6.21
N PRO A 245 11.31 -3.76 -5.57
CA PRO A 245 10.68 -3.60 -4.28
C PRO A 245 11.63 -2.81 -3.37
N THR A 246 11.12 -1.77 -2.73
CA THR A 246 11.92 -0.84 -1.93
C THR A 246 11.96 -1.30 -0.48
N ALA A 247 12.87 -0.72 0.30
CA ALA A 247 12.82 -0.87 1.76
C ALA A 247 11.47 -0.38 2.33
N ALA A 248 10.80 0.57 1.68
CA ALA A 248 9.46 1.02 2.05
C ALA A 248 8.37 -0.03 1.71
N ASP A 249 8.47 -0.75 0.59
CA ASP A 249 7.53 -1.84 0.28
C ASP A 249 7.70 -3.03 1.24
N ALA A 250 8.95 -3.39 1.55
CA ALA A 250 9.26 -4.37 2.59
C ALA A 250 8.74 -3.91 3.97
N MET A 251 8.85 -2.61 4.29
CA MET A 251 8.29 -2.03 5.52
C MET A 251 6.76 -2.12 5.55
N ARG A 252 6.06 -1.78 4.46
CA ARG A 252 4.60 -1.93 4.35
C ARG A 252 4.14 -3.38 4.49
N MET A 253 4.91 -4.36 4.00
CA MET A 253 4.63 -5.78 4.23
C MET A 253 4.77 -6.19 5.71
N ILE A 254 5.76 -5.64 6.41
CA ILE A 254 5.98 -5.85 7.84
C ILE A 254 4.85 -5.21 8.66
N GLU A 255 4.42 -4.00 8.31
CA GLU A 255 3.28 -3.30 8.92
C GLU A 255 1.97 -4.08 8.72
N ARG A 256 1.69 -4.52 7.48
CA ARG A 256 0.49 -5.31 7.15
C ARG A 256 0.48 -6.69 7.82
N TRP A 257 1.63 -7.34 7.98
CA TRP A 257 1.73 -8.55 8.80
C TRP A 257 1.55 -8.22 10.30
N GLY A 258 1.97 -7.03 10.74
CA GLY A 258 1.66 -6.46 12.05
C GLY A 258 0.17 -6.60 12.41
N ASP A 259 -0.73 -6.29 11.47
CA ASP A 259 -2.18 -6.40 11.64
C ASP A 259 -2.73 -7.84 11.66
N THR A 260 -1.96 -8.86 11.26
CA THR A 260 -2.46 -10.25 11.16
C THR A 260 -2.49 -11.02 12.50
N HIS A 261 -2.14 -10.37 13.61
CA HIS A 261 -2.13 -10.94 14.97
C HIS A 261 -1.23 -12.18 15.12
N ASP A 262 -0.18 -12.31 14.30
CA ASP A 262 0.69 -13.48 14.31
C ASP A 262 1.57 -13.54 15.58
N ASN A 263 1.82 -14.75 16.07
CA ASN A 263 2.48 -14.97 17.34
C ASN A 263 3.99 -15.13 17.16
N VAL A 264 4.70 -14.00 17.22
CA VAL A 264 6.17 -13.94 17.03
C VAL A 264 6.95 -14.71 18.10
N MET A 265 6.36 -15.05 19.25
CA MET A 265 6.98 -15.93 20.25
C MET A 265 7.06 -17.39 19.81
N GLN A 266 6.40 -17.78 18.72
CA GLN A 266 6.72 -19.05 18.05
C GLN A 266 8.03 -18.94 17.24
N SER A 267 8.44 -17.71 16.87
CA SER A 267 9.55 -17.17 16.05
C SER A 267 11.00 -17.12 16.60
N ASP A 268 11.73 -18.22 16.79
CA ASP A 268 13.13 -18.22 17.30
C ASP A 268 14.21 -17.56 16.39
N ASP A 269 13.91 -17.27 15.11
CA ASP A 269 14.89 -16.85 14.09
C ASP A 269 14.23 -15.89 13.08
N ALA A 270 14.90 -14.76 12.80
CA ALA A 270 14.51 -13.77 11.79
C ALA A 270 14.15 -14.41 10.43
N THR A 271 14.83 -15.48 10.04
CA THR A 271 14.55 -16.24 8.81
C THR A 271 13.12 -16.78 8.78
N ARG A 272 12.60 -17.27 9.91
CA ARG A 272 11.22 -17.80 9.98
C ARG A 272 10.17 -16.71 10.12
N ILE A 273 10.50 -15.61 10.80
CA ILE A 273 9.65 -14.43 10.83
C ILE A 273 9.50 -13.84 9.42
N THR A 274 10.58 -13.83 8.62
CA THR A 274 10.55 -13.44 7.20
C THR A 274 9.52 -14.28 6.43
N GLU A 275 9.61 -15.62 6.51
CA GLU A 275 8.66 -16.50 5.79
C GLU A 275 7.20 -16.30 6.22
N HIS A 276 6.93 -16.04 7.50
CA HIS A 276 5.59 -15.69 7.97
C HIS A 276 5.07 -14.37 7.37
N ILE A 277 5.92 -13.34 7.27
CA ILE A 277 5.59 -12.06 6.64
C ILE A 277 5.33 -12.24 5.14
N MET A 278 6.18 -13.00 4.43
CA MET A 278 6.01 -13.31 3.01
C MET A 278 4.67 -14.04 2.77
N GLN A 279 4.39 -15.08 3.56
CA GLN A 279 3.17 -15.88 3.46
C GLN A 279 1.90 -15.06 3.77
N ALA A 280 1.93 -14.17 4.75
CA ALA A 280 0.80 -13.30 5.10
C ALA A 280 0.49 -12.25 4.01
N ASN A 281 1.47 -11.92 3.16
CA ASN A 281 1.33 -10.98 2.06
C ASN A 281 1.10 -11.67 0.69
N ASP A 282 0.97 -13.01 0.65
CA ASP A 282 0.74 -13.84 -0.55
C ASP A 282 1.74 -13.56 -1.68
N THR A 283 3.03 -13.48 -1.33
CA THR A 283 4.12 -13.19 -2.28
C THR A 283 5.33 -14.11 -2.08
N ASP A 284 5.92 -14.54 -3.19
CA ASP A 284 7.11 -15.41 -3.25
C ASP A 284 8.40 -14.67 -3.63
N ASP A 285 8.35 -13.33 -3.80
CA ASP A 285 9.44 -12.51 -4.34
C ASP A 285 10.73 -12.57 -3.48
N GLU A 286 11.83 -13.03 -4.08
CA GLU A 286 13.12 -13.22 -3.38
C GLU A 286 13.81 -11.90 -3.00
N HIS A 287 13.52 -10.80 -3.71
CA HIS A 287 14.08 -9.49 -3.38
C HIS A 287 13.39 -8.89 -2.15
N LEU A 288 12.06 -8.96 -2.10
CA LEU A 288 11.29 -8.64 -0.89
C LEU A 288 11.67 -9.54 0.28
N ARG A 289 11.83 -10.85 0.06
CA ARG A 289 12.29 -11.79 1.09
C ARG A 289 13.61 -11.35 1.71
N GLN A 290 14.58 -10.94 0.88
CA GLN A 290 15.87 -10.46 1.36
C GLN A 290 15.77 -9.11 2.09
N GLN A 291 14.98 -8.16 1.58
CA GLN A 291 14.80 -6.84 2.22
C GLN A 291 14.04 -6.90 3.55
N VAL A 292 12.94 -7.65 3.61
CA VAL A 292 12.20 -7.91 4.86
C VAL A 292 13.15 -8.51 5.88
N ARG A 293 13.95 -9.50 5.47
CA ARG A 293 14.95 -10.13 6.35
C ARG A 293 15.99 -9.13 6.86
N ASP A 294 16.51 -8.26 6.00
CA ASP A 294 17.52 -7.26 6.38
C ASP A 294 16.97 -6.16 7.30
N LEU A 295 15.68 -5.81 7.18
CA LEU A 295 14.98 -4.90 8.11
C LEU A 295 14.72 -5.53 9.49
N ILE A 296 14.23 -6.78 9.53
CA ILE A 296 13.82 -7.39 10.79
C ILE A 296 14.98 -8.01 11.59
N LYS A 297 16.06 -8.41 10.91
CA LYS A 297 17.17 -9.12 11.56
C LYS A 297 17.87 -8.32 12.66
N PRO A 298 18.21 -7.03 12.50
CA PRO A 298 18.83 -6.25 13.58
C PRO A 298 17.98 -6.22 14.85
N VAL A 299 16.64 -6.12 14.70
CA VAL A 299 15.69 -6.12 15.83
C VAL A 299 15.58 -7.51 16.47
N ALA A 300 15.49 -8.58 15.68
CA ALA A 300 15.49 -9.95 16.20
C ALA A 300 16.80 -10.30 16.92
N ASP A 301 17.95 -9.92 16.35
CA ASP A 301 19.28 -10.11 16.96
C ASP A 301 19.44 -9.25 18.25
N GLN A 302 18.81 -8.08 18.33
CA GLN A 302 18.81 -7.22 19.52
C GLN A 302 17.91 -7.73 20.66
N LEU A 303 16.81 -8.42 20.32
CA LEU A 303 15.89 -9.00 21.31
C LEU A 303 16.42 -10.31 21.93
N ASP A 304 17.37 -11.01 21.29
CA ASP A 304 18.07 -12.21 21.79
C ASP A 304 17.12 -13.27 22.42
N GLY A 305 15.97 -13.48 21.79
CA GLY A 305 14.94 -14.43 22.22
C GLY A 305 13.84 -13.87 23.15
N ASP A 306 13.93 -12.62 23.62
CA ASP A 306 12.85 -11.92 24.35
C ASP A 306 11.84 -11.29 23.35
N MET A 307 11.26 -12.15 22.51
CA MET A 307 10.41 -11.73 21.39
C MET A 307 9.05 -11.21 21.87
N PRO A 308 8.50 -10.13 21.27
CA PRO A 308 7.15 -9.70 21.57
C PRO A 308 6.13 -10.77 21.16
N SER A 309 5.07 -10.94 21.96
CA SER A 309 4.08 -12.01 21.74
C SER A 309 3.10 -11.77 20.57
N GLY A 310 3.22 -10.66 19.85
CA GLY A 310 2.34 -10.30 18.73
C GLY A 310 3.05 -9.47 17.66
N SER A 311 2.68 -9.72 16.40
CA SER A 311 3.24 -9.13 15.18
C SER A 311 3.28 -7.60 15.19
N ALA A 312 2.25 -6.93 15.73
CA ALA A 312 2.14 -5.48 15.76
C ALA A 312 3.33 -4.77 16.46
N THR A 313 3.73 -5.20 17.66
CA THR A 313 4.91 -4.61 18.32
C THR A 313 6.21 -4.96 17.64
N PHE A 314 6.32 -6.16 17.05
CA PHE A 314 7.51 -6.49 16.29
C PHE A 314 7.65 -5.58 15.05
N ALA A 315 6.57 -5.39 14.30
CA ALA A 315 6.52 -4.46 13.17
C ALA A 315 6.86 -3.02 13.60
N ARG A 316 6.32 -2.56 14.73
CA ARG A 316 6.62 -1.22 15.27
C ARG A 316 8.07 -1.05 15.70
N LEU A 317 8.69 -2.05 16.35
CA LEU A 317 10.11 -2.03 16.70
C LEU A 317 11.00 -1.98 15.46
N VAL A 318 10.61 -2.64 14.37
CA VAL A 318 11.30 -2.56 13.08
C VAL A 318 11.13 -1.18 12.44
N ALA A 319 9.93 -0.58 12.52
CA ALA A 319 9.69 0.79 12.06
C ALA A 319 10.53 1.82 12.84
N GLU A 320 10.58 1.70 14.16
CA GLU A 320 11.40 2.54 15.05
C GLU A 320 12.89 2.39 14.71
N HIS A 321 13.38 1.15 14.58
CA HIS A 321 14.77 0.88 14.23
C HIS A 321 15.13 1.42 12.84
N ALA A 322 14.27 1.26 11.84
CA ALA A 322 14.48 1.81 10.50
C ALA A 322 14.50 3.35 10.52
N ALA A 323 13.59 3.99 11.25
CA ALA A 323 13.52 5.44 11.37
C ALA A 323 14.75 6.02 12.10
N GLU A 324 15.24 5.39 13.17
CA GLU A 324 16.45 5.79 13.89
C GLU A 324 17.71 5.80 13.01
N HIS A 325 17.73 4.99 11.95
CA HIS A 325 18.87 4.85 11.04
C HIS A 325 18.72 5.63 9.72
N ALA A 326 17.57 6.26 9.45
CA ALA A 326 17.29 6.91 8.18
C ALA A 326 17.96 8.29 8.01
N ASN A 327 17.76 9.25 8.93
CA ASN A 327 18.45 10.56 8.90
C ASN A 327 18.31 11.32 10.25
N PRO A 328 19.40 11.70 10.96
CA PRO A 328 19.31 12.23 12.33
C PRO A 328 18.83 13.69 12.48
N ASP A 329 18.61 14.45 11.40
CA ASP A 329 18.29 15.90 11.45
C ASP A 329 16.81 16.25 11.15
N GLN A 330 15.92 15.25 10.99
CA GLN A 330 14.47 15.46 10.82
C GLN A 330 13.64 14.50 11.68
N MET A 331 13.62 14.75 13.00
CA MET A 331 12.50 14.32 13.84
C MET A 331 11.75 15.55 14.37
N PRO A 332 10.41 15.64 14.27
CA PRO A 332 9.67 16.22 15.37
C PRO A 332 9.94 15.33 16.60
N THR A 333 10.50 15.89 17.67
CA THR A 333 10.76 15.16 18.91
C THR A 333 9.43 14.74 19.56
N ARG A 334 8.85 13.63 19.10
CA ARG A 334 7.74 12.94 19.78
C ARG A 334 8.32 12.26 21.01
N GLU A 335 8.12 12.89 22.17
CA GLU A 335 8.43 12.26 23.46
C GLU A 335 7.62 10.96 23.59
N PRO A 336 8.26 9.82 23.92
CA PRO A 336 7.56 8.55 24.08
C PRO A 336 6.55 8.68 25.22
N PHE A 337 5.30 8.23 24.98
CA PHE A 337 4.27 8.26 25.99
C PHE A 337 4.67 7.43 27.21
N ARG A 338 4.36 7.95 28.40
CA ARG A 338 4.62 7.28 29.67
C ARG A 338 3.42 7.49 30.58
N LEU A 339 2.72 6.42 30.91
CA LEU A 339 1.55 6.49 31.79
C LEU A 339 1.89 7.12 33.16
N GLU A 340 3.15 7.01 33.59
CA GLU A 340 3.69 7.67 34.78
C GLU A 340 3.53 9.20 34.77
N SER A 341 3.44 9.86 33.60
CA SER A 341 3.25 11.32 33.53
C SER A 341 1.83 11.77 33.86
N LEU A 342 0.87 10.84 33.93
CA LEU A 342 -0.55 11.10 34.23
C LEU A 342 -0.95 10.71 35.67
N LEU A 343 0.03 10.28 36.50
CA LEU A 343 -0.18 9.91 37.90
C LEU A 343 -0.31 11.13 38.82
N GLU A 344 -1.36 11.15 39.64
CA GLU A 344 -1.54 12.11 40.73
C GLU A 344 -1.06 11.56 42.10
N PRO A 345 -0.80 12.43 43.09
CA PRO A 345 -0.35 12.00 44.42
C PRO A 345 -1.38 11.12 45.14
N GLY A 346 -1.03 9.86 45.38
CA GLY A 346 -1.89 8.85 46.00
C GLY A 346 -2.34 7.74 45.04
N GLU A 347 -1.93 7.81 43.79
CA GLU A 347 -2.23 6.82 42.75
C GLU A 347 -1.04 5.89 42.48
N ARG A 348 -1.33 4.78 41.78
CA ARG A 348 -0.33 3.81 41.31
C ARG A 348 -0.75 3.24 39.95
N ILE A 349 0.24 2.76 39.19
CA ILE A 349 -0.02 1.95 38.00
C ILE A 349 -0.32 0.52 38.43
N MET A 350 -1.44 0.00 37.94
CA MET A 350 -1.81 -1.40 37.97
C MET A 350 -1.47 -2.03 36.62
N GLU A 351 -0.99 -3.26 36.66
CA GLU A 351 -0.62 -4.10 35.52
C GLU A 351 -1.58 -5.29 35.44
N TYR A 352 -2.12 -5.57 34.24
CA TYR A 352 -3.15 -6.57 34.02
C TYR A 352 -3.02 -7.31 32.69
N THR A 353 -3.61 -8.50 32.60
CA THR A 353 -3.60 -9.35 31.40
C THR A 353 -5.03 -9.65 30.98
N LEU A 354 -5.26 -9.93 29.69
CA LEU A 354 -6.58 -10.32 29.16
C LEU A 354 -6.65 -11.85 28.93
N ALA A 355 -7.80 -12.37 28.51
CA ALA A 355 -8.02 -13.79 28.23
C ALA A 355 -7.97 -14.12 26.74
N GLY A 356 -7.31 -15.22 26.37
CA GLY A 356 -7.32 -15.76 25.01
C GLY A 356 -5.99 -15.59 24.27
N THR A 357 -6.00 -15.87 22.97
CA THR A 357 -4.85 -15.69 22.06
C THR A 357 -5.00 -14.48 21.15
N ALA A 358 -6.21 -13.92 21.01
CA ALA A 358 -6.51 -12.74 20.19
C ALA A 358 -6.09 -11.41 20.86
N THR A 359 -5.52 -11.46 22.06
CA THR A 359 -5.33 -10.29 22.93
C THR A 359 -3.95 -9.67 22.89
N ASN A 360 -2.97 -10.25 22.19
CA ASN A 360 -1.57 -9.85 22.32
C ASN A 360 -1.21 -8.72 21.36
N TRP A 361 -1.93 -7.60 21.47
CA TRP A 361 -1.67 -6.35 20.77
C TRP A 361 -0.48 -5.61 21.41
N GLY A 362 0.69 -6.24 21.32
CA GLY A 362 1.98 -5.60 21.55
C GLY A 362 2.52 -5.57 22.98
N ALA A 363 1.66 -5.58 23.99
CA ALA A 363 2.07 -5.74 25.39
C ALA A 363 1.45 -7.03 25.98
N PRO A 364 2.24 -7.95 26.56
CA PRO A 364 1.69 -9.09 27.29
C PRO A 364 1.04 -8.67 28.63
N VAL A 365 1.20 -7.41 29.02
CA VAL A 365 0.71 -6.80 30.26
C VAL A 365 0.28 -5.36 29.96
N TYR A 366 -1.02 -5.08 30.11
CA TYR A 366 -1.62 -3.76 29.99
C TYR A 366 -1.58 -3.00 31.33
N GLN A 367 -1.81 -1.70 31.28
CA GLN A 367 -1.68 -0.80 32.42
C GLN A 367 -2.89 0.12 32.59
N CYS A 368 -3.22 0.43 33.84
CA CYS A 368 -4.14 1.53 34.17
C CYS A 368 -3.72 2.22 35.48
N ILE A 369 -4.16 3.45 35.65
CA ILE A 369 -4.00 4.21 36.88
C ILE A 369 -5.12 3.82 37.84
N MET A 370 -4.79 3.67 39.13
CA MET A 370 -5.77 3.54 40.21
C MET A 370 -5.31 4.28 41.47
N PRO A 371 -6.25 4.87 42.24
CA PRO A 371 -5.98 5.27 43.61
C PRO A 371 -5.46 4.08 44.45
N ALA A 372 -4.44 4.29 45.27
CA ALA A 372 -3.76 3.21 45.99
C ALA A 372 -4.70 2.41 46.93
N ASP A 373 -5.75 3.07 47.43
CA ASP A 373 -6.77 2.50 48.32
C ASP A 373 -8.02 1.96 47.58
N SER A 374 -8.09 2.08 46.25
CA SER A 374 -9.21 1.59 45.44
C SER A 374 -9.02 0.13 44.99
N THR A 375 -10.14 -0.58 44.86
CA THR A 375 -10.25 -1.90 44.22
C THR A 375 -11.28 -1.93 43.09
N ASP A 376 -11.79 -0.77 42.67
CA ASP A 376 -12.74 -0.65 41.56
C ASP A 376 -11.97 -0.55 40.22
N ILE A 377 -11.86 -1.69 39.54
CA ILE A 377 -11.12 -1.82 38.28
C ILE A 377 -11.82 -1.03 37.16
N SER A 378 -13.16 -1.06 37.09
CA SER A 378 -13.92 -0.35 36.06
C SER A 378 -13.68 1.16 36.17
N ALA A 379 -13.81 1.73 37.36
CA ALA A 379 -13.52 3.16 37.58
C ALA A 379 -12.06 3.53 37.24
N GLY A 380 -11.10 2.65 37.50
CA GLY A 380 -9.69 2.87 37.13
C GLY A 380 -9.44 2.84 35.61
N LEU A 381 -10.12 1.96 34.88
CA LEU A 381 -10.07 1.92 33.42
C LEU A 381 -10.73 3.15 32.80
N GLU A 382 -11.92 3.54 33.28
CA GLU A 382 -12.65 4.72 32.80
C GLU A 382 -11.83 6.00 33.00
N ASP A 383 -11.27 6.22 34.19
CA ASP A 383 -10.44 7.39 34.51
C ASP A 383 -9.14 7.40 33.67
N THR A 384 -8.47 6.26 33.51
CA THR A 384 -7.25 6.18 32.68
C THR A 384 -7.53 6.48 31.21
N LEU A 385 -8.62 5.92 30.65
CA LEU A 385 -9.08 6.18 29.29
C LEU A 385 -9.29 7.69 29.08
N GLN A 386 -10.02 8.33 30.00
CA GLN A 386 -10.31 9.76 29.94
C GLN A 386 -9.05 10.62 30.04
N ARG A 387 -8.08 10.27 30.91
CA ARG A 387 -6.81 10.99 31.04
C ARG A 387 -5.93 10.88 29.78
N ILE A 388 -5.86 9.71 29.15
CA ILE A 388 -5.09 9.53 27.90
C ILE A 388 -5.74 10.34 26.77
N ILE A 389 -7.07 10.28 26.62
CA ILE A 389 -7.79 11.08 25.62
C ILE A 389 -7.60 12.59 25.85
N ALA A 390 -7.58 13.04 27.11
CA ALA A 390 -7.34 14.44 27.45
C ALA A 390 -5.89 14.89 27.11
N ASP A 391 -4.86 14.12 27.48
CA ASP A 391 -3.46 14.42 27.15
C ASP A 391 -3.18 14.40 25.63
N ARG A 392 -3.87 13.50 24.91
CA ARG A 392 -3.77 13.33 23.46
C ARG A 392 -4.81 14.09 22.65
N THR A 393 -5.58 14.99 23.27
CA THR A 393 -6.54 15.83 22.55
C THR A 393 -5.83 16.68 21.49
N GLY A 394 -6.24 16.54 20.22
CA GLY A 394 -5.60 17.22 19.09
C GLY A 394 -4.32 16.57 18.58
N ARG A 395 -4.06 15.30 18.93
CA ARG A 395 -2.98 14.48 18.37
C ARG A 395 -3.52 13.19 17.76
N ASP A 396 -3.00 12.83 16.59
CA ASP A 396 -3.43 11.63 15.86
C ASP A 396 -2.84 10.30 16.39
N ASP A 397 -2.24 10.31 17.60
CA ASP A 397 -1.67 9.11 18.25
C ASP A 397 -2.57 8.52 19.36
N ALA A 398 -3.69 9.17 19.71
CA ALA A 398 -4.52 8.79 20.86
C ALA A 398 -5.01 7.34 20.83
N ALA A 399 -5.54 6.86 19.70
CA ALA A 399 -6.06 5.51 19.57
C ALA A 399 -4.98 4.42 19.69
N ALA A 400 -3.78 4.67 19.13
CA ALA A 400 -2.63 3.78 19.26
C ALA A 400 -2.16 3.69 20.72
N ILE A 401 -2.01 4.83 21.40
CA ILE A 401 -1.62 4.87 22.82
C ILE A 401 -2.63 4.15 23.72
N LEU A 402 -3.93 4.24 23.43
CA LEU A 402 -4.97 3.50 24.16
C LEU A 402 -4.90 1.99 23.94
N ALA A 403 -4.69 1.55 22.71
CA ALA A 403 -4.54 0.14 22.37
C ALA A 403 -3.26 -0.47 23.00
N GLU A 404 -2.13 0.24 22.95
CA GLU A 404 -0.87 -0.22 23.54
C GLU A 404 -0.88 -0.19 25.07
N THR A 405 -1.33 0.92 25.67
CA THR A 405 -1.26 1.10 27.12
C THR A 405 -2.32 0.26 27.83
N MET A 406 -3.54 0.19 27.29
CA MET A 406 -4.69 -0.39 27.98
C MET A 406 -5.32 -1.59 27.26
N GLY A 407 -4.98 -1.86 26.01
CA GLY A 407 -5.73 -2.83 25.20
C GLY A 407 -7.14 -2.33 24.84
N ALA A 408 -7.41 -1.03 24.96
CA ALA A 408 -8.73 -0.45 24.74
C ALA A 408 -8.90 -0.05 23.26
N ARG A 409 -9.98 -0.51 22.63
CA ARG A 409 -10.35 -0.18 21.23
C ARG A 409 -11.82 0.26 21.12
N PRO A 410 -12.21 0.95 20.05
CA PRO A 410 -13.61 1.23 19.76
C PRO A 410 -14.44 -0.07 19.73
N ALA A 411 -15.52 -0.13 20.50
CA ALA A 411 -16.30 -1.35 20.72
C ALA A 411 -16.99 -1.88 19.45
N GLY A 412 -17.10 -1.07 18.39
CA GLY A 412 -17.59 -1.49 17.08
C GLY A 412 -16.58 -2.27 16.23
N GLU A 413 -15.30 -2.28 16.62
CA GLU A 413 -14.20 -3.00 15.93
C GLU A 413 -13.92 -4.38 16.55
N LEU A 414 -14.62 -4.75 17.63
CA LEU A 414 -14.34 -5.95 18.42
C LEU A 414 -15.34 -7.06 18.10
N ASP A 415 -14.86 -8.31 17.99
CA ASP A 415 -15.72 -9.49 17.83
C ASP A 415 -16.40 -9.83 19.18
N PRO A 416 -17.75 -9.87 19.26
CA PRO A 416 -18.45 -10.30 20.47
C PRO A 416 -18.15 -11.72 20.94
N ALA A 417 -17.58 -12.58 20.09
CA ALA A 417 -17.27 -13.98 20.40
C ALA A 417 -16.18 -14.14 21.48
N ASP A 418 -15.24 -13.20 21.60
CA ASP A 418 -14.07 -13.29 22.49
C ASP A 418 -14.32 -12.74 23.91
N GLY A 419 -15.48 -12.11 24.15
CA GLY A 419 -15.90 -11.67 25.48
C GLY A 419 -15.52 -10.23 25.83
N ILE A 420 -16.04 -9.28 25.04
CA ILE A 420 -15.81 -7.83 25.20
C ILE A 420 -16.12 -7.35 26.63
N THR A 421 -15.18 -6.61 27.23
CA THR A 421 -15.40 -5.91 28.52
C THR A 421 -15.51 -4.40 28.26
N PRO A 422 -16.71 -3.79 28.38
CA PRO A 422 -16.89 -2.37 28.11
C PRO A 422 -16.16 -1.49 29.13
N ILE A 423 -15.65 -0.35 28.67
CA ILE A 423 -15.10 0.73 29.51
C ILE A 423 -16.09 1.92 29.44
N ASP A 424 -15.75 2.99 28.71
CA ASP A 424 -16.56 4.20 28.52
C ASP A 424 -16.26 4.82 27.14
N GLN A 425 -16.99 5.86 26.73
CA GLN A 425 -16.79 6.64 25.50
C GLN A 425 -16.80 5.82 24.20
N GLY A 426 -17.46 4.66 24.22
CA GLY A 426 -17.49 3.72 23.10
C GLY A 426 -16.24 2.84 22.98
N TYR A 427 -15.34 2.86 23.95
CA TYR A 427 -14.19 1.96 24.03
C TYR A 427 -14.48 0.75 24.92
N ALA A 428 -13.82 -0.37 24.60
CA ALA A 428 -13.88 -1.62 25.35
C ALA A 428 -12.55 -2.40 25.23
N LEU A 429 -12.35 -3.34 26.16
CA LEU A 429 -11.29 -4.35 26.06
C LEU A 429 -11.78 -5.54 25.21
N PRO A 430 -10.93 -6.13 24.36
CA PRO A 430 -11.30 -7.24 23.47
C PRO A 430 -11.70 -8.52 24.21
N ALA A 431 -11.25 -8.70 25.45
CA ALA A 431 -11.51 -9.91 26.25
C ALA A 431 -11.53 -9.59 27.76
N PRO A 432 -11.97 -10.53 28.63
CA PRO A 432 -12.00 -10.33 30.08
C PRO A 432 -10.60 -10.29 30.71
N ILE A 433 -10.45 -9.51 31.79
CA ILE A 433 -9.21 -9.42 32.57
C ILE A 433 -8.94 -10.73 33.33
N THR A 434 -7.72 -11.26 33.22
CA THR A 434 -7.26 -12.52 33.83
C THR A 434 -6.30 -12.36 34.99
N SER A 435 -5.58 -11.25 35.08
CA SER A 435 -4.74 -10.88 36.24
C SER A 435 -4.79 -9.37 36.45
N PHE A 436 -4.58 -8.91 37.68
CA PHE A 436 -4.61 -7.48 38.01
C PHE A 436 -3.76 -7.21 39.27
N ASN A 437 -2.58 -6.63 39.11
CA ASN A 437 -1.56 -6.50 40.16
C ASN A 437 -0.92 -5.11 40.16
N PRO A 438 -0.43 -4.58 41.29
CA PRO A 438 0.33 -3.32 41.28
C PRO A 438 1.67 -3.53 40.57
N ARG A 439 2.06 -2.59 39.71
CA ARG A 439 3.35 -2.62 38.99
C ARG A 439 4.52 -2.70 39.99
N PRO A 440 5.47 -3.64 39.85
CA PRO A 440 6.58 -3.76 40.77
C PRO A 440 7.48 -2.52 40.70
N ALA A 441 7.83 -1.96 41.87
CA ALA A 441 8.80 -0.88 41.93
C ALA A 441 10.17 -1.39 41.48
N LYS A 442 10.86 -0.63 40.60
CA LYS A 442 12.24 -0.93 40.24
C LYS A 442 13.12 -0.92 41.48
N GLU A 443 13.80 -2.02 41.77
CA GLU A 443 14.92 -2.01 42.71
C GLU A 443 16.02 -1.12 42.13
N GLU A 444 16.49 -0.13 42.90
CA GLU A 444 17.64 0.69 42.51
C GLU A 444 18.90 -0.19 42.52
N GLU A 445 19.41 -0.56 41.35
CA GLU A 445 20.73 -1.19 41.27
C GLU A 445 21.79 -0.26 41.88
N PRO A 446 22.66 -0.76 42.77
CA PRO A 446 23.59 0.09 43.50
C PRO A 446 24.62 0.70 42.56
N ASN A 447 24.71 2.04 42.61
CA ASN A 447 25.64 2.85 41.82
C ASN A 447 27.10 2.37 41.94
N THR A 448 27.59 1.66 40.91
CA THR A 448 28.94 1.09 40.85
C THR A 448 29.85 1.81 39.85
N SER A 449 29.76 3.15 39.80
CA SER A 449 30.79 4.01 39.19
C SER A 449 32.12 4.07 39.98
N LYS A 450 32.61 2.91 40.44
CA LYS A 450 33.93 2.67 41.05
C LYS A 450 34.19 1.17 41.21
N GLY A 451 34.97 0.57 40.31
CA GLY A 451 35.35 -0.85 40.46
C GLY A 451 35.82 -1.60 39.21
N ARG A 452 36.32 -0.93 38.17
CA ARG A 452 36.70 -1.59 36.89
C ARG A 452 37.96 -2.48 36.96
N ASP A 453 38.55 -2.66 38.15
CA ASP A 453 39.80 -3.40 38.39
C ASP A 453 39.64 -4.70 39.21
N THR A 454 38.48 -5.01 39.81
CA THR A 454 38.38 -6.17 40.76
C THR A 454 37.89 -7.48 40.13
N VAL A 455 37.28 -7.45 38.94
CA VAL A 455 36.75 -8.67 38.28
C VAL A 455 37.86 -9.51 37.63
N LEU A 456 38.90 -8.88 37.09
CA LEU A 456 40.00 -9.58 36.41
C LEU A 456 40.96 -10.31 37.38
N ASP A 457 41.14 -9.79 38.60
CA ASP A 457 41.92 -10.48 39.64
C ASP A 457 41.17 -11.68 40.24
N GLY A 458 39.84 -11.60 40.35
CA GLY A 458 39.00 -12.73 40.77
C GLY A 458 39.02 -13.92 39.80
N ILE A 459 39.29 -13.68 38.51
CA ILE A 459 39.44 -14.74 37.49
C ILE A 459 40.85 -15.34 37.54
N ARG A 460 41.89 -14.52 37.75
CA ARG A 460 43.28 -15.00 37.92
C ARG A 460 43.48 -15.85 39.17
N GLN A 461 42.79 -15.57 40.28
CA GLN A 461 42.86 -16.43 41.47
C GLN A 461 42.17 -17.79 41.28
N ARG A 462 41.04 -17.87 40.58
CA ARG A 462 40.33 -19.15 40.35
C ARG A 462 41.07 -20.09 39.39
N ALA A 463 41.84 -19.56 38.44
CA ALA A 463 42.68 -20.36 37.56
C ALA A 463 43.85 -21.05 38.30
N SER A 464 44.30 -20.49 39.42
CA SER A 464 45.43 -21.00 40.22
C SER A 464 45.04 -21.98 41.32
N GLN A 465 43.74 -22.28 41.51
CA GLN A 465 43.22 -23.18 42.54
C GLN A 465 42.60 -24.48 41.98
N ARG A 466 42.78 -24.76 40.68
CA ARG A 466 42.26 -25.95 40.01
C ARG A 466 43.32 -27.01 39.64
N ALA A 467 44.54 -26.81 40.13
CA ALA A 467 45.64 -27.77 40.04
C ALA A 467 46.15 -28.10 41.45
N ASP A 468 45.48 -29.05 42.11
CA ASP A 468 46.04 -29.96 43.14
C ASP A 468 44.93 -30.89 43.70
N ASP A 469 44.76 -32.06 43.05
CA ASP A 469 44.47 -33.40 43.63
C ASP A 469 43.14 -33.69 44.44
N PRO A 470 42.75 -34.97 44.70
CA PRO A 470 42.47 -36.04 43.73
C PRO A 470 41.24 -36.97 44.02
N THR A 471 40.80 -37.75 43.01
CA THR A 471 39.97 -39.00 43.11
C THR A 471 38.53 -38.89 43.69
N VAL A 472 37.53 -39.75 43.42
CA VAL A 472 37.45 -41.18 43.02
C VAL A 472 36.33 -41.41 41.96
N HIS A 473 36.43 -42.50 41.18
CA HIS A 473 35.53 -42.90 40.07
C HIS A 473 34.37 -43.87 40.50
N PRO A 474 33.45 -44.33 39.60
CA PRO A 474 32.04 -44.55 39.91
C PRO A 474 31.58 -46.04 39.88
N SER A 475 30.25 -46.27 39.96
CA SER A 475 29.60 -47.54 39.60
C SER A 475 28.22 -47.35 38.93
N THR A 476 28.08 -47.74 37.66
CA THR A 476 26.84 -48.19 36.97
C THR A 476 26.53 -49.66 37.37
N PRO A 477 25.37 -50.33 37.06
CA PRO A 477 24.59 -50.34 35.79
C PRO A 477 23.03 -50.38 36.04
N ASP A 478 22.08 -50.87 35.21
CA ASP A 478 22.06 -51.44 33.84
C ASP A 478 20.72 -51.13 33.10
N ARG A 479 20.64 -51.56 31.84
CA ARG A 479 19.49 -51.74 30.93
C ARG A 479 18.14 -52.17 31.53
N THR A 480 17.03 -51.69 30.92
CA THR A 480 16.12 -52.44 29.99
C THR A 480 14.96 -51.53 29.55
N LYS A 481 14.68 -51.30 28.26
CA LYS A 481 13.84 -52.07 27.30
C LYS A 481 12.39 -52.41 27.73
N THR A 482 11.40 -51.64 27.22
CA THR A 482 10.16 -52.00 26.44
C THR A 482 9.21 -50.79 26.47
N ARG A 483 8.71 -50.19 25.39
CA ARG A 483 7.89 -50.66 24.23
C ARG A 483 6.38 -50.84 24.55
N ASN A 484 5.56 -50.20 23.71
CA ASN A 484 4.09 -50.10 23.73
C ASN A 484 3.54 -49.14 24.81
N ARG A 485 2.48 -48.37 24.54
CA ARG A 485 1.48 -48.49 23.46
C ARG A 485 1.09 -47.12 22.91
#